data_AF-A0AAN8X4R0-F1
#
_entry.id   AF-A0AAN8X4R0-F1
#
_cell.length_a   1.000
_cell.length_b   1.000
_cell.length_c   1.000
_cell.angle_alpha   90.00
_cell.angle_beta   90.00
_cell.angle_gamma   90.00
#
_symmetry.space_group_name_H-M   'P 1'
#
loop_
_entity.id
_entity.type
_entity.pdbx_description
1 polymer ?
#
loop_
_entity_poly.entity_id
_entity_poly.type
_entity_poly.pdbx_seq_one_letter_code
_entity_poly.pdbx_strand_id
1 'polypeptide(L)'
;MDVVGEEEKIIQEAYDMIQGYHITLHPEVHNKYEVLQKEVKRLRRSIRRSLMERVGMIKKLEQLLAKEIDELDSETGKLAEQVQALRFLRVTSDREEALKMLEAADTRASTIRAQATTIKQHQTHFQMTVCPFKELGEVEEEISLKMLLWKSLSEWEAMTQEWYQVWIKLQNPFIQTVRMIFKEKSH
;
A
#
# COMPACT_ATOMS: atom_id res chain seq x y z
N MET A 1 30.23 -16.85 4.25
CA MET A 1 31.43 -16.37 3.53
C MET A 1 32.66 -16.51 4.42
N ASP A 2 32.48 -16.38 5.75
CA ASP A 2 33.56 -16.53 6.73
C ASP A 2 34.20 -17.92 6.72
N VAL A 3 33.41 -19.00 6.60
CA VAL A 3 33.92 -20.39 6.50
C VAL A 3 34.85 -20.59 5.30
N VAL A 4 34.48 -20.08 4.12
CA VAL A 4 35.33 -20.16 2.90
C VAL A 4 36.60 -19.30 3.06
N GLY A 5 36.52 -18.21 3.82
CA GLY A 5 37.67 -17.37 4.13
C GLY A 5 38.67 -18.04 5.08
N GLU A 6 38.16 -18.77 6.08
CA GLU A 6 38.97 -19.56 7.01
C GLU A 6 39.66 -20.73 6.30
N GLU A 7 38.93 -21.49 5.48
CA GLU A 7 39.48 -22.59 4.70
C GLU A 7 40.55 -22.11 3.69
N GLU A 8 40.31 -21.00 2.98
CA GLU A 8 41.31 -20.42 2.07
C GLU A 8 42.59 -20.04 2.81
N LYS A 9 42.48 -19.50 4.03
CA LYS A 9 43.62 -19.10 4.85
C LYS A 9 44.44 -20.31 5.29
N ILE A 10 43.78 -21.37 5.76
CA ILE A 10 44.43 -22.65 6.13
C ILE A 10 45.18 -23.25 4.94
N ILE A 11 44.54 -23.27 3.76
CA ILE A 11 45.16 -23.81 2.54
C ILE A 11 46.34 -22.92 2.12
N GLN A 12 46.24 -21.60 2.23
CA GLN A 12 47.33 -20.70 1.90
C GLN A 12 48.53 -20.87 2.84
N GLU A 13 48.30 -20.98 4.15
CA GLU A 13 49.33 -21.30 5.14
C GLU A 13 50.00 -22.66 4.85
N ALA A 14 49.22 -23.67 4.43
CA ALA A 14 49.77 -24.97 4.02
C ALA A 14 50.67 -24.88 2.79
N TYR A 15 50.28 -24.13 1.76
CA TYR A 15 51.10 -23.92 0.56
C TYR A 15 52.35 -23.08 0.85
N ASP A 16 52.26 -22.09 1.74
CA ASP A 16 53.40 -21.27 2.18
C ASP A 16 54.43 -22.13 2.95
N MET A 17 53.98 -23.07 3.78
CA MET A 17 54.86 -24.05 4.44
C MET A 17 55.55 -24.97 3.43
N ILE A 18 54.80 -25.51 2.46
CA ILE A 18 55.35 -26.40 1.41
C ILE A 18 56.44 -25.69 0.60
N GLN A 19 56.27 -24.40 0.30
CA GLN A 19 57.29 -23.57 -0.34
C GLN A 19 58.49 -23.32 0.57
N GLY A 20 58.26 -23.00 1.85
CA GLY A 20 59.34 -22.78 2.83
C GLY A 20 60.26 -24.00 3.01
N TYR A 21 59.70 -25.20 2.96
CA TYR A 21 60.45 -26.46 3.05
C TYR A 21 60.98 -26.98 1.70
N HIS A 22 60.85 -26.21 0.60
CA HIS A 22 61.34 -26.58 -0.74
C HIS A 22 60.82 -27.94 -1.24
N ILE A 23 59.60 -28.32 -0.86
CA ILE A 23 58.99 -29.57 -1.29
C ILE A 23 58.54 -29.41 -2.75
N THR A 24 59.05 -30.25 -3.64
CA THR A 24 58.63 -30.26 -5.06
C THR A 24 57.23 -30.86 -5.19
N LEU A 25 56.23 -29.99 -5.42
CA LEU A 25 54.88 -30.39 -5.77
C LEU A 25 54.78 -30.84 -7.24
N HIS A 26 53.88 -31.79 -7.51
CA HIS A 26 53.53 -32.12 -8.88
C HIS A 26 52.90 -30.90 -9.59
N PRO A 27 53.32 -30.55 -10.83
CA PRO A 27 52.86 -29.34 -11.52
C PRO A 27 51.33 -29.23 -11.66
N GLU A 28 50.66 -30.36 -11.82
CA GLU A 28 49.20 -30.42 -11.95
C GLU A 28 48.47 -29.95 -10.68
N VAL A 29 49.01 -30.27 -9.51
CA VAL A 29 48.42 -29.89 -8.21
C VAL A 29 48.61 -28.39 -7.97
N HIS A 30 49.80 -27.88 -8.27
CA HIS A 30 50.09 -26.46 -8.18
C HIS A 30 49.21 -25.62 -9.12
N ASN A 31 49.05 -26.06 -10.38
CA ASN A 31 48.16 -25.40 -11.34
C ASN A 31 46.70 -25.38 -10.88
N LYS A 32 46.19 -26.49 -10.32
CA LYS A 32 44.82 -26.54 -9.77
C LYS A 32 44.63 -25.54 -8.63
N TYR A 33 45.61 -25.41 -7.74
CA TYR A 33 45.58 -24.43 -6.66
C TYR A 33 45.59 -22.98 -7.17
N GLU A 34 46.46 -22.66 -8.13
CA GLU A 34 46.50 -21.31 -8.71
C GLU A 34 45.18 -20.93 -9.39
N VAL A 35 44.58 -21.87 -10.13
CA VAL A 35 43.27 -21.67 -10.78
C VAL A 35 42.20 -21.45 -9.72
N LEU A 36 42.17 -22.26 -8.67
CA LEU A 36 41.20 -22.11 -7.57
C LEU A 36 41.35 -20.75 -6.87
N GLN A 37 42.57 -20.31 -6.57
CA GLN A 37 42.80 -18.96 -6.00
C GLN A 37 42.27 -17.85 -6.92
N LYS A 38 42.51 -17.94 -8.24
CA LYS A 38 42.02 -16.95 -9.21
C LYS A 38 40.49 -16.92 -9.22
N GLU A 39 39.85 -18.07 -9.17
CA GLU A 39 38.38 -18.21 -9.15
C GLU A 39 37.77 -17.69 -7.84
N VAL A 40 38.35 -18.00 -6.68
CA VAL A 40 37.89 -17.46 -5.39
C VAL A 40 38.04 -15.94 -5.34
N LYS A 41 39.16 -15.39 -5.83
CA LYS A 41 39.35 -13.92 -5.99
C LYS A 41 38.33 -13.32 -6.97
N ARG A 42 37.97 -14.02 -8.05
CA ARG A 42 36.93 -13.60 -9.00
C ARG A 42 35.54 -13.58 -8.34
N LEU A 43 35.20 -14.63 -7.60
CA LEU A 43 33.93 -14.75 -6.88
C LEU A 43 33.80 -13.65 -5.81
N ARG A 44 34.83 -13.43 -4.99
CA ARG A 44 34.85 -12.33 -3.99
C ARG A 44 34.63 -10.96 -4.63
N ARG A 45 35.27 -10.69 -5.76
CA ARG A 45 35.05 -9.45 -6.52
C ARG A 45 33.63 -9.35 -7.05
N SER A 46 33.07 -10.44 -7.57
CA SER A 46 31.69 -10.48 -8.06
C SER A 46 30.69 -10.20 -6.93
N ILE A 47 30.86 -10.85 -5.77
CA ILE A 47 30.03 -10.64 -4.59
C ILE A 47 30.11 -9.18 -4.12
N ARG A 48 31.32 -8.62 -4.01
CA ARG A 48 31.49 -7.20 -3.61
C ARG A 48 30.79 -6.25 -4.58
N ARG A 49 30.92 -6.47 -5.89
CA ARG A 49 30.21 -5.67 -6.90
C ARG A 49 28.70 -5.77 -6.75
N SER A 50 28.16 -6.97 -6.64
CA SER A 50 26.72 -7.19 -6.45
C SER A 50 26.21 -6.55 -5.15
N LEU A 51 26.98 -6.60 -4.06
CA LEU A 51 26.63 -5.92 -2.81
C LEU A 51 26.62 -4.40 -2.97
N MET A 52 27.60 -3.81 -3.67
CA MET A 52 27.61 -2.37 -3.97
C MET A 52 26.44 -1.95 -4.87
N GLU A 53 26.15 -2.73 -5.91
CA GLU A 53 25.01 -2.52 -6.80
C GLU A 53 23.69 -2.58 -6.03
N ARG A 54 23.54 -3.56 -5.12
CA ARG A 54 22.36 -3.69 -4.25
C ARG A 54 22.11 -2.43 -3.43
N VAL A 55 23.16 -1.84 -2.84
CA VAL A 55 23.03 -0.57 -2.10
C VAL A 55 22.55 0.56 -3.02
N GLY A 56 23.08 0.63 -4.24
CA GLY A 56 22.63 1.61 -5.24
C GLY A 56 21.16 1.40 -5.66
N MET A 57 20.73 0.15 -5.82
CA MET A 57 19.35 -0.19 -6.19
C MET A 57 18.36 0.11 -5.05
N ILE A 58 18.72 -0.18 -3.79
CA ILE A 58 17.89 0.16 -2.63
C ILE A 58 17.66 1.68 -2.55
N LYS A 59 18.71 2.50 -2.78
CA LYS A 59 18.56 3.96 -2.82
C LYS A 59 17.63 4.44 -3.93
N LYS A 60 17.70 3.82 -5.11
CA LYS A 60 16.77 4.14 -6.22
C LYS A 60 15.33 3.75 -5.87
N LEU A 61 15.15 2.59 -5.24
CA LEU A 61 13.84 2.16 -4.75
C LEU A 61 13.28 3.14 -3.72
N GLU A 62 14.10 3.64 -2.80
CA GLU A 62 13.73 4.68 -1.84
C GLU A 62 13.22 5.95 -2.50
N GLN A 63 13.92 6.43 -3.53
CA GLN A 63 13.49 7.62 -4.28
C GLN A 63 12.18 7.39 -5.03
N LEU A 64 12.00 6.21 -5.63
CA LEU A 64 10.77 5.87 -6.34
C LEU A 64 9.58 5.74 -5.39
N LEU A 65 9.75 5.05 -4.26
CA LEU A 65 8.72 4.91 -3.25
C LEU A 65 8.36 6.25 -2.61
N ALA A 66 9.34 7.13 -2.33
CA ALA A 66 9.07 8.46 -1.82
C ALA A 66 8.19 9.26 -2.80
N LYS A 67 8.51 9.21 -4.09
CA LYS A 67 7.70 9.87 -5.12
C LYS A 67 6.28 9.28 -5.21
N GLU A 68 6.15 7.97 -5.13
CA GLU A 68 4.84 7.30 -5.16
C GLU A 68 4.01 7.65 -3.92
N ILE A 69 4.64 7.76 -2.75
CA ILE A 69 3.98 8.24 -1.52
C ILE A 69 3.47 9.67 -1.70
N ASP A 70 4.30 10.59 -2.22
CA ASP A 70 3.89 11.98 -2.46
C ASP A 70 2.71 12.07 -3.45
N GLU A 71 2.71 11.22 -4.48
CA GLU A 71 1.60 11.11 -5.44
C GLU A 71 0.31 10.61 -4.75
N LEU A 72 0.41 9.56 -3.93
CA LEU A 72 -0.73 9.03 -3.17
C LEU A 72 -1.26 10.02 -2.13
N ASP A 73 -0.39 10.78 -1.47
CA ASP A 73 -0.78 11.83 -0.53
C ASP A 73 -1.52 12.97 -1.27
N SER A 74 -1.02 13.39 -2.44
CA SER A 74 -1.72 14.36 -3.28
C SER A 74 -3.08 13.86 -3.76
N GLU A 75 -3.20 12.58 -4.12
CA GLU A 75 -4.48 11.97 -4.47
C GLU A 75 -5.44 11.89 -3.29
N THR A 76 -4.92 11.57 -2.10
CA THR A 76 -5.70 11.55 -0.85
C THR A 76 -6.23 12.94 -0.53
N GLY A 77 -5.41 14.00 -0.67
CA GLY A 77 -5.85 15.38 -0.49
C GLY A 77 -6.94 15.79 -1.47
N LYS A 78 -6.82 15.43 -2.76
CA LYS A 78 -7.88 15.68 -3.76
C LYS A 78 -9.17 14.93 -3.43
N LEU A 79 -9.06 13.70 -2.92
CA LEU A 79 -10.20 12.92 -2.49
C LEU A 79 -10.87 13.56 -1.27
N ALA A 80 -10.09 14.05 -0.30
CA ALA A 80 -10.59 14.80 0.85
C ALA A 80 -11.34 16.07 0.40
N GLU A 81 -10.74 16.87 -0.48
CA GLU A 81 -11.38 18.06 -1.06
C GLU A 81 -12.68 17.70 -1.80
N GLN A 82 -12.69 16.61 -2.58
CA GLN A 82 -13.89 16.14 -3.26
C GLN A 82 -14.97 15.76 -2.24
N VAL A 83 -14.63 14.97 -1.23
CA VAL A 83 -15.57 14.54 -0.19
C VAL A 83 -16.12 15.73 0.60
N GLN A 84 -15.31 16.76 0.85
CA GLN A 84 -15.71 17.99 1.54
C GLN A 84 -16.51 18.95 0.65
N ALA A 85 -16.10 19.14 -0.60
CA ALA A 85 -16.72 20.06 -1.55
C ALA A 85 -18.09 19.57 -2.03
N LEU A 86 -18.29 18.25 -2.00
CA LEU A 86 -19.53 17.66 -2.42
C LEU A 86 -20.66 18.06 -1.47
N ARG A 87 -21.75 18.47 -2.11
CA ARG A 87 -23.03 18.97 -1.58
C ARG A 87 -23.78 17.95 -0.70
N PHE A 88 -23.12 16.95 -0.13
CA PHE A 88 -23.66 15.82 0.62
C PHE A 88 -24.48 16.17 1.87
N LEU A 89 -24.50 17.44 2.27
CA LEU A 89 -25.29 17.94 3.40
C LEU A 89 -26.32 19.00 2.97
N ARG A 90 -26.48 19.27 1.68
CA ARG A 90 -27.61 20.09 1.22
C ARG A 90 -28.84 19.21 1.12
N VAL A 91 -29.90 19.60 1.82
CA VAL A 91 -31.23 18.97 1.77
C VAL A 91 -31.77 18.87 0.34
N THR A 92 -31.29 19.73 -0.57
CA THR A 92 -31.66 19.78 -2.00
C THR A 92 -30.87 18.81 -2.90
N SER A 93 -29.88 18.09 -2.38
CA SER A 93 -29.02 17.23 -3.20
C SER A 93 -29.75 15.94 -3.60
N ASP A 94 -29.62 15.53 -4.85
CA ASP A 94 -30.12 14.23 -5.30
C ASP A 94 -29.36 13.14 -4.55
N ARG A 95 -30.11 12.40 -3.74
CA ARG A 95 -29.60 11.36 -2.86
C ARG A 95 -28.98 10.19 -3.63
N GLU A 96 -29.52 9.83 -4.79
CA GLU A 96 -28.97 8.74 -5.60
C GLU A 96 -27.63 9.15 -6.22
N GLU A 97 -27.54 10.41 -6.67
CA GLU A 97 -26.29 11.00 -7.15
C GLU A 97 -25.25 11.09 -6.02
N ALA A 98 -25.65 11.51 -4.82
CA ALA A 98 -24.79 11.58 -3.65
C ALA A 98 -24.20 10.22 -3.26
N LEU A 99 -25.03 9.17 -3.20
CA LEU A 99 -24.58 7.82 -2.89
C LEU A 99 -23.62 7.27 -3.96
N LYS A 100 -23.92 7.47 -5.25
CA LYS A 100 -23.02 7.05 -6.34
C LYS A 100 -21.66 7.72 -6.26
N MET A 101 -21.62 9.02 -5.95
CA MET A 101 -20.36 9.74 -5.78
C MET A 101 -19.57 9.27 -4.56
N LEU A 102 -20.25 8.96 -3.44
CA LEU A 102 -19.60 8.39 -2.24
C LEU A 102 -19.06 6.99 -2.50
N GLU A 103 -19.77 6.14 -3.23
CA GLU A 103 -19.29 4.81 -3.64
C GLU A 103 -18.06 4.91 -4.56
N ALA A 104 -18.06 5.86 -5.50
CA ALA A 104 -16.90 6.14 -6.32
C ALA A 104 -15.70 6.65 -5.49
N ALA A 105 -15.95 7.45 -4.45
CA ALA A 105 -14.92 7.91 -3.53
C ALA A 105 -14.36 6.75 -2.68
N ASP A 106 -15.22 5.88 -2.15
CA ASP A 106 -14.85 4.71 -1.35
C ASP A 106 -14.00 3.71 -2.14
N THR A 107 -14.39 3.42 -3.39
CA THR A 107 -13.61 2.55 -4.28
C THR A 107 -12.23 3.12 -4.58
N ARG A 108 -12.13 4.45 -4.75
CA ARG A 108 -10.84 5.12 -4.94
C ARG A 108 -9.98 5.09 -3.67
N ALA A 109 -10.57 5.37 -2.51
CA ALA A 109 -9.88 5.27 -1.22
C ALA A 109 -9.32 3.86 -0.98
N SER A 110 -10.12 2.83 -1.25
CA SER A 110 -9.70 1.42 -1.14
C SER A 110 -8.52 1.07 -2.05
N THR A 111 -8.48 1.65 -3.26
CA THR A 111 -7.36 1.48 -4.21
C THR A 111 -6.09 2.11 -3.65
N ILE A 112 -6.18 3.35 -3.16
CA ILE A 112 -5.06 4.06 -2.52
C ILE A 112 -4.57 3.27 -1.30
N ARG A 113 -5.48 2.74 -0.47
CA ARG A 113 -5.15 1.90 0.69
C ARG A 113 -4.39 0.65 0.28
N ALA A 114 -4.82 -0.03 -0.78
CA ALA A 114 -4.14 -1.22 -1.29
C ALA A 114 -2.69 -0.87 -1.70
N GLN A 115 -2.50 0.21 -2.46
CA GLN A 115 -1.17 0.68 -2.88
C GLN A 115 -0.29 1.06 -1.66
N ALA A 116 -0.85 1.79 -0.69
CA ALA A 116 -0.16 2.13 0.55
C ALA A 116 0.29 0.89 1.34
N THR A 117 -0.53 -0.18 1.38
CA THR A 117 -0.12 -1.44 2.02
C THR A 117 1.01 -2.14 1.30
N THR A 118 1.02 -2.14 -0.03
CA THR A 118 2.11 -2.69 -0.84
C THR A 118 3.41 -1.92 -0.62
N ILE A 119 3.36 -0.58 -0.60
CA ILE A 119 4.51 0.27 -0.30
C ILE A 119 5.06 -0.03 1.10
N LYS A 120 4.17 -0.15 2.10
CA LYS A 120 4.57 -0.51 3.46
C LYS A 120 5.25 -1.89 3.53
N GLN A 121 4.78 -2.87 2.75
CA GLN A 121 5.43 -4.18 2.66
C GLN A 121 6.83 -4.10 2.04
N HIS A 122 7.01 -3.27 1.02
CA HIS A 122 8.34 -3.03 0.44
C HIS A 122 9.26 -2.33 1.45
N GLN A 123 8.79 -1.30 2.14
CA GLN A 123 9.56 -0.60 3.18
C GLN A 123 9.99 -1.54 4.30
N THR A 124 9.12 -2.43 4.78
CA THR A 124 9.48 -3.39 5.85
C THR A 124 10.47 -4.45 5.36
N HIS A 125 10.26 -4.99 4.14
CA HIS A 125 11.16 -5.99 3.56
C HIS A 125 12.59 -5.47 3.38
N PHE A 126 12.73 -4.21 2.93
CA PHE A 126 14.02 -3.57 2.70
C PHE A 126 14.54 -2.77 3.92
N GLN A 127 13.86 -2.84 5.07
CA GLN A 127 14.22 -2.13 6.31
C GLN A 127 14.35 -0.61 6.14
N MET A 128 13.48 -0.03 5.32
CA MET A 128 13.41 1.39 5.03
C MET A 128 12.51 2.10 6.05
N THR A 129 12.65 3.43 6.15
CA THR A 129 11.79 4.25 7.01
C THR A 129 10.34 4.15 6.54
N VAL A 130 9.44 3.70 7.41
CA VAL A 130 8.01 3.61 7.11
C VAL A 130 7.39 4.99 7.23
N CYS A 131 6.77 5.47 6.15
CA CYS A 131 6.03 6.73 6.16
C CYS A 131 4.57 6.48 6.55
N PRO A 132 4.03 7.16 7.58
CA PRO A 132 2.64 6.97 7.99
C PRO A 132 1.69 7.82 7.14
N PHE A 133 0.80 7.16 6.40
CA PHE A 133 -0.35 7.79 5.74
C PHE A 133 -1.42 8.11 6.80
N LYS A 134 -1.45 9.34 7.31
CA LYS A 134 -2.42 9.76 8.35
C LYS A 134 -3.75 10.23 7.77
N GLU A 135 -3.71 10.92 6.63
CA GLU A 135 -4.89 11.57 6.06
C GLU A 135 -5.87 10.57 5.41
N LEU A 136 -5.38 9.46 4.86
CA LEU A 136 -6.22 8.46 4.19
C LEU A 136 -7.26 7.85 5.14
N GLY A 137 -6.86 7.54 6.38
CA GLY A 137 -7.79 6.95 7.36
C GLY A 137 -8.93 7.88 7.74
N GLU A 138 -8.64 9.18 7.89
CA GLU A 138 -9.65 10.20 8.20
C GLU A 138 -10.65 10.36 7.04
N VAL A 139 -10.16 10.38 5.80
CA VAL A 139 -11.01 10.48 4.60
C VAL A 139 -11.91 9.25 4.45
N GLU A 140 -11.39 8.05 4.71
CA GLU A 140 -12.16 6.81 4.65
C GLU A 140 -13.27 6.76 5.71
N GLU A 141 -12.96 7.20 6.93
CA GLU A 141 -13.95 7.32 7.99
C GLU A 141 -15.04 8.35 7.63
N GLU A 142 -14.64 9.50 7.09
CA GLU A 142 -15.57 10.54 6.64
C GLU A 142 -16.53 10.04 5.54
N ILE A 143 -16.00 9.32 4.54
CA ILE A 143 -16.81 8.70 3.47
C ILE A 143 -17.81 7.71 4.09
N SER A 144 -17.35 6.83 4.98
CA SER A 144 -18.18 5.82 5.63
C SER A 144 -19.32 6.46 6.43
N LEU A 145 -19.02 7.50 7.22
CA LEU A 145 -20.01 8.25 7.99
C LEU A 145 -21.06 8.92 7.08
N LYS A 146 -20.63 9.54 5.98
CA LYS A 146 -21.53 10.15 5.00
C LYS A 146 -22.43 9.13 4.32
N MET A 147 -21.89 7.96 3.96
CA MET A 147 -22.70 6.86 3.41
C MET A 147 -23.72 6.35 4.42
N LEU A 148 -23.33 6.19 5.69
CA LEU A 148 -24.22 5.77 6.77
C LEU A 148 -25.36 6.76 6.98
N LEU A 149 -25.05 8.07 6.97
CA LEU A 149 -26.06 9.13 7.05
C LEU A 149 -27.13 8.96 5.97
N TRP A 150 -26.72 8.87 4.70
CA TRP A 150 -27.65 8.73 3.58
C TRP A 150 -28.47 7.43 3.62
N LYS A 151 -27.91 6.33 4.14
CA LYS A 151 -28.64 5.08 4.35
C LYS A 151 -29.67 5.22 5.47
N SER A 152 -29.28 5.79 6.62
CA SER A 152 -30.18 6.01 7.75
C SER A 152 -31.36 6.93 7.39
N LEU A 153 -31.11 7.97 6.58
CA LEU A 153 -32.15 8.84 6.07
C LEU A 153 -33.15 8.06 5.21
N SER A 154 -32.69 7.10 4.40
CA SER A 154 -33.55 6.20 3.63
C SER A 154 -34.48 5.37 4.48
N GLU A 155 -33.91 4.77 5.51
CA GLU A 155 -34.63 3.86 6.38
C GLU A 155 -35.70 4.64 7.12
N TRP A 156 -35.36 5.85 7.59
CA TRP A 156 -36.31 6.75 8.21
C TRP A 156 -37.42 7.21 7.26
N GLU A 157 -37.10 7.61 6.02
CA GLU A 157 -38.10 7.97 5.01
C GLU A 157 -39.06 6.81 4.72
N ALA A 158 -38.52 5.59 4.58
CA ALA A 158 -39.31 4.38 4.37
C ALA A 158 -40.24 4.08 5.56
N MET A 159 -39.71 4.10 6.79
CA MET A 159 -40.49 3.88 8.01
C MET A 159 -41.59 4.94 8.17
N THR A 160 -41.29 6.21 7.90
CA THR A 160 -42.26 7.30 8.02
C THR A 160 -43.37 7.17 6.97
N GLN A 161 -42.99 6.77 5.75
CA GLN A 161 -43.91 6.51 4.66
C GLN A 161 -44.84 5.32 4.98
N GLU A 162 -44.31 4.24 5.55
CA GLU A 162 -45.09 3.08 6.01
C GLU A 162 -46.05 3.46 7.14
N TRP A 163 -45.56 4.20 8.14
CA TRP A 163 -46.38 4.68 9.25
C TRP A 163 -47.55 5.54 8.77
N TYR A 164 -47.30 6.48 7.85
CA TYR A 164 -48.36 7.31 7.26
C TYR A 164 -49.39 6.50 6.48
N GLN A 165 -48.95 5.48 5.73
CA GLN A 165 -49.87 4.60 5.00
C GLN A 165 -50.79 3.84 5.95
N VAL A 166 -50.26 3.33 7.06
CA VAL A 166 -51.06 2.65 8.10
C VAL A 166 -52.02 3.64 8.76
N TRP A 167 -51.55 4.82 9.14
CA TRP A 167 -52.36 5.86 9.78
C TRP A 167 -53.53 6.29 8.89
N ILE A 168 -53.30 6.51 7.59
CA ILE A 168 -54.37 6.92 6.66
C ILE A 168 -55.35 5.78 6.41
N LYS A 169 -54.90 4.54 6.29
CA LYS A 169 -55.79 3.37 6.14
C LYS A 169 -56.71 3.20 7.35
N LEU A 170 -56.24 3.52 8.55
CA LEU A 170 -57.05 3.51 9.77
C LEU A 170 -58.12 4.62 9.76
N GLN A 171 -57.83 5.78 9.16
CA GLN A 171 -58.77 6.90 9.05
C GLN A 171 -59.78 6.74 7.91
N ASN A 172 -59.36 6.16 6.78
CA ASN A 172 -60.22 5.93 5.62
C ASN A 172 -59.80 4.65 4.86
N PRO A 173 -60.57 3.55 4.99
CA PRO A 173 -60.20 2.26 4.40
C PRO A 173 -60.33 2.22 2.87
N PHE A 174 -60.93 3.24 2.23
CA PHE A 174 -61.08 3.31 0.78
C PHE A 174 -59.84 3.88 0.07
N ILE A 175 -58.86 4.42 0.81
CA ILE A 175 -57.62 4.96 0.24
C ILE A 175 -56.58 3.84 0.13
N GLN A 176 -56.20 3.49 -1.10
CA GLN A 176 -55.30 2.36 -1.37
C GLN A 176 -53.81 2.71 -1.28
N THR A 177 -53.40 3.95 -1.58
CA THR A 177 -51.98 4.35 -1.56
C THR A 177 -51.82 5.85 -1.32
N VAL A 178 -50.99 6.23 -0.35
CA VAL A 178 -50.58 7.63 -0.12
C VAL A 178 -49.07 7.79 -0.17
N ARG A 179 -48.57 8.58 -1.12
CA ARG A 179 -47.14 8.91 -1.19
C ARG A 179 -46.89 10.24 -0.49
N MET A 180 -46.04 10.26 0.52
CA MET A 180 -45.52 11.52 1.04
C MET A 180 -44.56 12.11 0.02
N ILE A 181 -44.85 13.35 -0.39
CA ILE A 181 -43.93 14.16 -1.18
C ILE A 181 -43.47 15.27 -0.25
N PHE A 182 -42.24 15.16 0.24
CA PHE A 182 -41.58 16.27 0.92
C PHE A 182 -41.29 17.35 -0.13
N LYS A 183 -42.21 18.32 -0.28
CA LYS A 183 -41.96 19.56 -1.02
C LYS A 183 -41.55 20.63 -0.03
N GLU A 184 -40.36 21.21 -0.22
CA GLU A 184 -39.93 22.37 0.54
C GLU A 184 -40.69 23.64 0.12
N LYS A 185 -41.00 24.48 1.11
CA LYS A 185 -41.43 25.86 0.90
C LYS A 185 -40.25 26.64 0.30
N SER A 186 -40.45 27.17 -0.90
CA SER A 186 -39.57 28.17 -1.49
C SER A 186 -39.56 29.40 -0.57
N HIS A 187 -38.43 29.67 0.06
CA HIS A 187 -38.12 30.96 0.68
C HIS A 187 -37.09 31.70 -0.18
#